data_AF-A0A6P0U232-F1
#
_entry.id   AF-A0A6P0U232-F1
#
_cell.length_a   1.000
_cell.length_b   1.000
_cell.length_c   1.000
_cell.angle_alpha   90.00
_cell.angle_beta   90.00
_cell.angle_gamma   90.00
#
_symmetry.space_group_name_H-M   'P 1'
#
loop_
_entity.id
_entity.type
_entity.pdbx_description
1 polymer ?
#
loop_
_entity_poly.entity_id
_entity_poly.type
_entity_poly.pdbx_seq_one_letter_code
_entity_poly.pdbx_strand_id
1 'polypeptide(L)'
;MPFSNYKNIAAVAQEFQIKCVSANFINEIKFPVPNNFRKELEILLYHGTIYGSKYAICENLVYPILKEVWKSYYEKLTLWSHETLNYDEKLSRKIDYLL
;
A
#
# COMPACT_ATOMS: atom_id res chain seq x y z
N MET A 1 -16.98 -17.69 4.33
CA MET A 1 -16.94 -17.68 2.86
C MET A 1 -15.79 -16.79 2.48
N PRO A 2 -14.73 -17.33 1.86
CA PRO A 2 -13.60 -16.53 1.41
C PRO A 2 -14.06 -15.46 0.40
N PHE A 3 -13.32 -14.35 0.30
CA PHE A 3 -13.60 -13.26 -0.64
C PHE A 3 -13.80 -13.69 -2.10
N SER A 4 -13.21 -14.84 -2.48
CA SER A 4 -13.39 -15.48 -3.78
C SER A 4 -14.83 -15.92 -4.08
N ASN A 5 -15.70 -15.99 -3.07
CA ASN A 5 -17.10 -16.39 -3.25
C ASN A 5 -18.02 -15.23 -3.66
N TYR A 6 -17.56 -13.98 -3.54
CA TYR A 6 -18.34 -12.83 -4.00
C TYR A 6 -18.21 -12.69 -5.52
N LYS A 7 -19.36 -12.63 -6.22
CA LYS A 7 -19.40 -12.50 -7.68
C LYS A 7 -18.85 -11.16 -8.17
N ASN A 8 -18.94 -10.11 -7.36
CA ASN A 8 -18.42 -8.78 -7.67
C ASN A 8 -18.24 -7.96 -6.37
N ILE A 9 -17.54 -6.83 -6.49
CA ILE A 9 -17.25 -5.94 -5.36
C ILE A 9 -18.51 -5.23 -4.82
N ALA A 10 -19.56 -5.09 -5.63
CA ALA A 10 -20.81 -4.47 -5.19
C ALA A 10 -21.56 -5.36 -4.18
N ALA A 11 -21.52 -6.68 -4.35
CA ALA A 11 -22.09 -7.64 -3.39
C ALA A 11 -21.39 -7.54 -2.03
N VAL A 12 -20.06 -7.39 -2.02
CA VAL A 12 -19.28 -7.12 -0.80
C VAL A 12 -19.74 -5.80 -0.16
N ALA A 13 -19.80 -4.73 -0.95
CA ALA A 13 -20.18 -3.42 -0.43
C ALA A 13 -21.58 -3.42 0.20
N GLN A 14 -22.52 -4.18 -0.38
CA GLN A 14 -23.87 -4.33 0.17
C GLN A 14 -23.88 -5.15 1.47
N GLU A 15 -23.20 -6.30 1.52
CA GLU A 15 -23.16 -7.16 2.71
C GLU A 15 -22.52 -6.43 3.91
N PHE A 16 -21.42 -5.72 3.67
CA PHE A 16 -20.70 -4.98 4.70
C PHE A 16 -21.17 -3.52 4.86
N GLN A 17 -22.27 -3.15 4.20
CA GLN A 17 -22.87 -1.80 4.26
C GLN A 17 -21.86 -0.65 4.00
N ILE A 18 -20.91 -0.89 3.10
CA ILE A 18 -19.84 0.06 2.76
C ILE A 18 -20.42 1.17 1.90
N LYS A 19 -20.30 2.41 2.39
CA LYS A 19 -20.63 3.62 1.61
C LYS A 19 -19.37 4.15 0.94
N CYS A 20 -19.37 4.20 -0.39
CA CYS A 20 -18.32 4.88 -1.14
C CYS A 20 -18.66 6.37 -1.24
N VAL A 21 -17.80 7.22 -0.70
CA VAL A 21 -17.93 8.68 -0.79
C VAL A 21 -16.79 9.20 -1.66
N SER A 22 -17.13 9.88 -2.74
CA SER A 22 -16.14 10.62 -3.53
C SER A 22 -16.00 12.01 -2.93
N ALA A 23 -14.88 12.25 -2.26
CA ALA A 23 -14.51 13.53 -1.70
C ALA A 23 -12.99 13.73 -1.82
N ASN A 24 -12.54 14.99 -1.88
CA ASN A 24 -11.12 15.28 -1.77
C ASN A 24 -10.69 15.10 -0.31
N PHE A 25 -9.99 14.00 -0.01
CA PHE A 25 -9.51 13.67 1.34
C PHE A 25 -7.99 13.73 1.48
N ILE A 26 -7.26 13.94 0.37
CA ILE A 26 -5.81 14.05 0.38
C ILE A 26 -5.43 15.48 0.76
N ASN A 27 -4.74 15.62 1.89
CA ASN A 27 -4.12 16.87 2.30
C ASN A 27 -2.61 16.76 2.08
N GLU A 28 -2.05 17.67 1.30
CA GLU A 28 -0.61 17.72 1.09
C GLU A 28 0.10 18.20 2.36
N ILE A 29 1.05 17.40 2.83
CA ILE A 29 1.89 17.73 3.99
C ILE A 29 3.31 17.85 3.48
N LYS A 30 4.02 18.91 3.90
CA LYS A 30 5.44 19.06 3.59
C LYS A 30 6.21 17.92 4.25
N PHE A 31 6.91 17.13 3.45
CA PHE A 31 7.79 16.06 3.92
C PHE A 31 9.19 16.27 3.33
N PRO A 32 10.24 16.42 4.17
CA PRO A 32 11.60 16.58 3.67
C PRO A 32 12.09 15.25 3.11
N VAL A 33 12.35 15.20 1.80
CA VAL A 33 12.90 14.02 1.14
C VAL A 33 14.43 14.11 1.11
N PRO A 34 15.16 13.14 1.69
CA PRO A 34 16.62 13.13 1.64
C PRO A 34 17.17 13.06 0.20
N ASN A 35 18.22 13.84 -0.08
CA ASN A 35 18.83 13.91 -1.42
C ASN A 35 19.40 12.57 -1.90
N ASN A 36 19.89 11.72 -1.00
CA ASN A 36 20.36 10.38 -1.33
C ASN A 36 19.21 9.50 -1.83
N PHE A 37 18.08 9.48 -1.13
CA PHE A 37 16.90 8.72 -1.53
C PHE A 37 16.35 9.19 -2.88
N ARG A 38 16.36 10.51 -3.11
CA ARG A 38 15.96 11.07 -4.41
C ARG A 38 16.82 10.53 -5.57
N LYS A 39 18.14 10.49 -5.39
CA LYS A 39 19.06 9.94 -6.39
C LYS A 39 18.85 8.45 -6.60
N GLU A 40 18.64 7.69 -5.53
CA GLU A 40 18.34 6.25 -5.62
C GLU A 40 17.05 5.99 -6.41
N LEU A 41 15.99 6.74 -6.14
CA LEU A 41 14.74 6.67 -6.90
C LEU A 41 14.94 7.05 -8.37
N GLU A 42 15.70 8.10 -8.66
CA GLU A 42 16.00 8.50 -10.05
C GLU A 42 16.74 7.38 -10.80
N ILE A 43 17.78 6.79 -10.20
CA ILE A 43 18.51 5.66 -10.80
C ILE A 43 17.56 4.49 -11.06
N LEU A 44 16.72 4.16 -10.09
CA LEU A 44 15.76 3.09 -10.18
C LEU A 44 14.73 3.34 -11.30
N LEU A 45 14.21 4.56 -11.44
CA LEU A 45 13.26 4.94 -12.48
C LEU A 45 13.87 4.91 -13.89
N TYR A 46 15.13 5.34 -14.03
CA TYR A 46 15.80 5.41 -15.33
C TYR A 46 16.43 4.09 -15.78
N HIS A 47 16.92 3.28 -14.84
CA HIS A 47 17.71 2.08 -15.16
C HIS A 47 17.09 0.77 -14.64
N GLY A 48 16.12 0.84 -13.73
CA GLY A 48 15.47 -0.33 -13.14
C GLY A 48 14.26 -0.81 -13.95
N THR A 49 13.99 -2.12 -13.87
CA THR A 49 12.81 -2.74 -14.51
C THR A 49 11.59 -2.69 -13.59
N ILE A 50 11.14 -1.49 -13.25
CA ILE A 50 10.06 -1.30 -12.26
C ILE A 50 8.70 -1.70 -12.85
N TYR A 51 8.49 -1.42 -14.13
CA TYR A 51 7.19 -1.60 -14.79
C TYR A 51 6.95 -3.02 -15.33
N GLY A 52 7.83 -3.97 -15.02
CA GLY A 52 7.77 -5.33 -15.56
C GLY A 52 6.69 -6.22 -14.92
N SER A 53 6.27 -5.95 -13.69
CA SER A 53 5.21 -6.70 -13.01
C SER A 53 4.66 -5.96 -11.79
N LYS A 54 3.49 -6.37 -11.29
CA LYS A 54 2.95 -5.85 -10.01
C LYS A 54 3.97 -6.01 -8.88
N TYR A 55 4.62 -7.17 -8.80
CA TYR A 55 5.63 -7.45 -7.78
C TYR A 55 6.83 -6.49 -7.89
N ALA A 56 7.32 -6.26 -9.11
CA ALA A 56 8.41 -5.32 -9.35
C ALA A 56 8.04 -3.89 -8.94
N ILE A 57 6.82 -3.44 -9.23
CA ILE A 57 6.34 -2.11 -8.79
C ILE A 57 6.26 -2.03 -7.27
N CYS A 58 5.68 -3.05 -6.63
CA CYS A 58 5.55 -3.12 -5.18
C CYS A 58 6.91 -3.01 -4.49
N GLU A 59 7.86 -3.88 -4.84
CA GLU A 59 9.14 -3.97 -4.13
C GLU A 59 10.14 -2.89 -4.50
N ASN A 60 10.14 -2.42 -5.76
CA ASN A 60 11.14 -1.45 -6.22
C ASN A 60 10.67 0.00 -6.11
N LEU A 61 9.36 0.26 -6.09
CA LEU A 61 8.84 1.64 -6.04
C LEU A 61 8.03 1.92 -4.77
N VAL A 62 7.00 1.12 -4.51
CA VAL A 62 6.07 1.39 -3.40
C VAL A 62 6.74 1.19 -2.05
N TYR A 63 7.39 0.03 -1.84
CA TYR A 63 8.04 -0.30 -0.57
C TYR A 63 9.16 0.69 -0.20
N PRO A 64 10.10 1.07 -1.09
CA PRO A 64 11.14 2.05 -0.75
C PRO A 64 10.57 3.40 -0.34
N ILE A 65 9.50 3.87 -1.00
CA ILE A 65 8.82 5.13 -0.63
C ILE A 65 8.17 5.01 0.75
N LEU A 66 7.41 3.94 0.99
CA LEU A 66 6.77 3.71 2.29
C LEU A 66 7.80 3.60 3.41
N LYS A 67 8.91 2.89 3.16
CA LYS A 67 10.01 2.74 4.11
C LYS A 67 10.67 4.08 4.41
N GLU A 68 10.90 4.93 3.41
CA GLU A 68 11.51 6.25 3.63
C GLU A 68 10.60 7.15 4.48
N VAL A 69 9.30 7.18 4.18
CA VAL A 69 8.31 7.93 4.97
C VAL A 69 8.25 7.38 6.40
N TRP A 70 8.16 6.06 6.55
CA TRP A 70 8.08 5.37 7.84
C TRP A 70 9.26 5.65 8.78
N LYS A 71 10.47 5.91 8.26
CA LYS A 71 11.62 6.29 9.09
C LYS A 71 11.37 7.53 9.96
N SER A 72 10.42 8.39 9.62
CA SER A 72 10.03 9.53 10.46
C SER A 72 8.98 9.19 11.54
N TYR A 73 8.43 7.97 11.50
CA TYR A 73 7.33 7.52 12.35
C TYR A 73 7.58 6.16 13.03
N TYR A 74 8.79 5.59 12.93
CA TYR A 74 9.10 4.23 13.39
C TYR A 74 8.82 3.98 14.88
N GLU A 75 8.82 5.02 15.72
CA GLU A 75 8.50 4.91 17.14
C GLU A 75 6.98 4.78 17.39
N LYS A 76 6.16 5.16 16.42
CA LYS A 76 4.69 5.23 16.54
C LYS A 76 3.97 4.22 15.65
N LEU A 77 4.57 3.85 14.52
CA LEU A 77 3.97 3.03 13.49
C LEU A 77 4.89 1.85 13.16
N THR A 78 4.28 0.75 12.71
CA THR A 78 5.01 -0.44 12.24
C THR A 78 4.71 -0.65 10.78
N LEU A 79 5.75 -0.62 9.93
CA LEU A 79 5.60 -0.95 8.51
C LEU A 79 5.42 -2.46 8.32
N TRP A 80 4.21 -2.89 7.99
CA TRP A 80 3.90 -4.27 7.62
C TRP A 80 4.10 -4.46 6.13
N SER A 81 4.65 -5.61 5.75
CA SER A 81 4.89 -5.97 4.35
C SER A 81 4.47 -7.41 4.15
N HIS A 82 3.57 -7.65 3.20
CA HIS A 82 3.12 -9.01 2.85
C HIS A 82 2.51 -9.82 4.01
N GLU A 83 2.01 -9.14 5.05
CA GLU A 83 1.38 -9.79 6.19
C GLU A 83 -0.06 -10.21 5.88
N THR A 84 -0.52 -11.27 6.54
CA THR A 84 -1.92 -11.70 6.43
C THR A 84 -2.74 -11.04 7.52
N LEU A 85 -3.71 -10.21 7.12
CA LEU A 85 -4.67 -9.61 8.04
C LEU A 85 -5.88 -10.53 8.15
N ASN A 86 -6.10 -11.06 9.36
CA ASN A 86 -7.23 -11.93 9.69
C ASN A 86 -8.21 -11.14 10.56
N TYR A 87 -9.38 -10.82 10.04
CA TYR A 87 -10.44 -10.18 10.81
C TYR A 87 -11.40 -11.21 11.39
N ASP A 88 -11.87 -12.15 10.56
CA ASP A 88 -12.68 -13.30 10.96
C ASP A 88 -12.44 -14.50 10.02
N GLU A 89 -13.18 -15.60 10.20
CA GLU A 89 -13.08 -16.81 9.38
C GLU A 89 -13.42 -16.61 7.89
N LYS A 90 -13.98 -15.45 7.52
CA LYS A 90 -14.44 -15.11 6.17
C LYS A 90 -13.58 -14.01 5.53
N LEU A 91 -13.06 -13.10 6.35
CA LEU A 91 -12.40 -11.87 5.97
C LEU A 91 -10.91 -11.92 6.34
N SER A 92 -10.17 -12.70 5.57
CA SER A 92 -8.72 -12.78 5.66
C SER A 92 -8.09 -12.46 4.31
N ARG A 93 -7.04 -11.63 4.32
CA ARG A 93 -6.29 -11.32 3.09
C ARG A 93 -4.86 -10.94 3.39
N LYS A 94 -3.96 -11.39 2.51
CA LYS A 94 -2.61 -10.86 2.43
C LYS A 94 -2.65 -9.43 1.90
N ILE A 95 -2.18 -8.49 2.70
CA ILE A 95 -2.01 -7.10 2.31
C ILE A 95 -0.65 -6.91 1.65
N ASP A 96 -0.54 -5.98 0.71
CA ASP A 96 0.76 -5.64 0.13
C ASP A 96 1.59 -4.87 1.19
N TYR A 97 1.05 -3.77 1.76
CA TYR A 97 1.69 -2.99 2.84
C TYR A 97 0.66 -2.33 3.78
N LEU A 98 1.03 -2.05 5.03
CA LEU A 98 0.25 -1.27 6.01
C LEU A 98 1.20 -0.47 6.93
N LEU A 99 0.78 0.74 7.34
CA LEU A 99 1.48 1.64 8.27
C LEU A 99 0.58 1.98 9.45
#